data_AF-A0A3A8JST5-F1
#
_entry.id   AF-A0A3A8JST5-F1
#
_cell.length_a   1.000
_cell.length_b   1.000
_cell.length_c   1.000
_cell.angle_alpha   90.00
_cell.angle_beta   90.00
_cell.angle_gamma   90.00
#
_symmetry.space_group_name_H-M   'P 1'
#
loop_
_entity.id
_entity.type
_entity.pdbx_description
1 polymer ?
#
loop_
_entity_poly.entity_id
_entity_poly.type
_entity_poly.pdbx_seq_one_letter_code
_entity_poly.pdbx_strand_id
1 'polypeptide(L)'
;MKTHPGNPARCGATDLEAEDILLFARAEEELSRDLPEWKRACLETYVQCQEDHWMGSCYDCFRYCEGQRGEWPDDRCRPKRKKR
;
A
#
# COMPACT_ATOMS: atom_id res chain seq x y z
N MET A 1 1.14 -3.11 39.47
CA MET A 1 1.33 -3.67 38.11
C MET A 1 0.23 -3.17 37.19
N LYS A 2 0.55 -2.44 36.13
CA LYS A 2 -0.36 -2.17 35.01
C LYS A 2 0.35 -2.63 33.75
N THR A 3 0.34 -3.94 33.54
CA THR A 3 0.98 -4.55 32.38
C THR A 3 0.05 -4.35 31.19
N HIS A 4 0.51 -3.57 30.22
CA HIS A 4 -0.24 -3.21 29.03
C HIS A 4 -0.58 -4.46 28.20
N PRO A 5 -1.79 -4.55 27.60
CA PRO A 5 -2.23 -5.73 26.85
C PRO A 5 -1.47 -5.99 25.55
N GLY A 6 -0.56 -5.10 25.15
CA GLY A 6 0.30 -5.27 23.97
C GLY A 6 1.51 -6.17 24.18
N ASN A 7 1.46 -7.16 25.09
CA ASN A 7 2.56 -8.11 25.25
C ASN A 7 2.29 -9.38 24.40
N PRO A 8 2.86 -9.49 23.20
CA PRO A 8 2.66 -10.63 22.30
C PRO A 8 3.07 -11.98 22.92
N ALA A 9 3.96 -11.97 23.93
CA ALA A 9 4.34 -13.16 24.69
C ALA A 9 3.16 -13.85 25.40
N ARG A 10 2.02 -13.16 25.61
CA ARG A 10 0.80 -13.75 26.18
C ARG A 10 -0.02 -14.55 25.16
N CYS A 11 0.20 -14.34 23.86
CA CYS A 11 -0.49 -15.05 22.77
C CYS A 11 0.29 -16.28 22.27
N GLY A 12 1.32 -16.72 23.01
CA GLY A 12 2.14 -17.86 22.65
C GLY A 12 3.29 -17.56 21.69
N ALA A 13 3.51 -16.29 21.34
CA ALA A 13 4.69 -15.88 20.58
C ALA A 13 5.93 -15.96 21.46
N THR A 14 7.00 -16.57 20.94
CA THR A 14 8.31 -16.49 21.59
C THR A 14 8.85 -15.06 21.52
N ASP A 15 9.74 -14.67 22.46
CA ASP A 15 10.30 -13.31 22.54
C ASP A 15 10.87 -12.85 21.18
N LEU A 16 11.51 -13.77 20.46
CA LEU A 16 12.07 -13.56 19.12
C LEU A 16 11.00 -13.30 18.04
N GLU A 17 9.85 -13.97 18.10
CA GLU A 17 8.74 -13.73 17.16
C GLU A 17 8.05 -12.39 17.43
N ALA A 18 7.99 -11.98 18.70
CA ALA A 18 7.47 -10.67 19.07
C ALA A 18 8.31 -9.52 18.49
N GLU A 19 9.64 -9.66 18.53
CA GLU A 19 10.56 -8.66 17.97
C GLU A 19 10.49 -8.60 16.44
N ASP A 20 10.33 -9.76 15.77
CA ASP A 20 10.16 -9.83 14.31
C ASP A 20 8.86 -9.14 13.87
N ILE A 21 7.73 -9.43 14.53
CA ILE A 21 6.45 -8.77 14.23
C ILE A 21 6.55 -7.24 14.43
N LEU A 22 7.21 -6.78 15.49
CA LEU A 22 7.43 -5.35 15.74
C LEU A 22 8.37 -4.71 14.71
N LEU A 23 9.37 -5.45 14.24
CA LEU A 23 10.28 -5.00 13.19
C LEU A 23 9.55 -4.86 11.84
N PHE A 24 8.69 -5.82 11.49
CA PHE A 24 7.84 -5.74 10.30
C PHE A 24 6.86 -4.56 10.40
N ALA A 25 6.16 -4.41 11.52
CA ALA A 25 5.24 -3.28 11.72
C ALA A 25 5.96 -1.92 11.62
N ARG A 26 7.17 -1.80 12.20
CA ARG A 26 8.05 -0.64 12.02
C ARG A 26 8.42 -0.43 10.56
N ALA A 27 8.77 -1.48 9.84
CA ALA A 27 9.17 -1.37 8.43
C ALA A 27 8.00 -0.91 7.55
N GLU A 28 6.78 -1.34 7.85
CA GLU A 28 5.56 -0.86 7.21
C GLU A 28 5.29 0.62 7.53
N GLU A 29 5.45 1.05 8.79
CA GLU A 29 5.32 2.46 9.18
C GLU A 29 6.38 3.36 8.52
N GLU A 30 7.64 2.92 8.47
CA GLU A 30 8.73 3.68 7.85
C GLU A 30 8.58 3.73 6.31
N LEU A 31 8.14 2.63 5.69
CA LEU A 31 7.81 2.61 4.27
C LEU A 31 6.63 3.55 3.94
N SER A 32 5.67 3.67 4.87
CA SER A 32 4.56 4.61 4.73
C SER A 32 4.95 6.07 4.95
N ARG A 33 6.03 6.36 5.69
CA ARG A 33 6.47 7.74 6.00
C ARG A 33 7.30 8.40 4.92
N ASP A 34 8.02 7.63 4.10
CA ASP A 34 9.02 8.19 3.16
C ASP A 34 8.58 8.20 1.69
N LEU A 35 7.38 7.71 1.37
CA LEU A 35 6.88 7.78 -0.01
C LEU A 35 6.46 9.22 -0.34
N PRO A 36 7.00 9.81 -1.42
CA PRO A 36 6.60 11.14 -1.84
C PRO A 36 5.12 11.16 -2.20
N GLU A 37 4.45 12.29 -1.97
CA GLU A 37 3.00 12.44 -2.12
C GLU A 37 2.50 11.96 -3.50
N TRP A 38 3.27 12.27 -4.56
CA TRP A 38 2.97 11.82 -5.90
C TRP A 38 2.95 10.29 -6.04
N LYS A 39 3.85 9.58 -5.36
CA LYS A 39 3.95 8.11 -5.43
C LYS A 39 2.83 7.45 -4.65
N ARG A 40 2.41 8.06 -3.53
CA ARG A 40 1.20 7.68 -2.79
C ARG A 40 -0.04 7.79 -3.67
N ALA A 41 -0.21 8.93 -4.36
CA ALA A 41 -1.33 9.12 -5.29
C ALA A 41 -1.33 8.08 -6.44
N CYS A 42 -0.16 7.78 -7.02
CA CYS A 42 -0.03 6.71 -8.02
C CYS A 42 -0.40 5.33 -7.45
N LEU A 43 0.05 5.00 -6.23
CA LEU A 43 -0.24 3.73 -5.56
C LEU A 43 -1.73 3.57 -5.25
N GLU A 44 -2.36 4.61 -4.69
CA GLU A 44 -3.80 4.62 -4.40
C GLU A 44 -4.64 4.43 -5.66
N THR A 45 -4.22 5.06 -6.77
CA THR A 45 -4.88 4.89 -8.07
C THR A 45 -4.63 3.50 -8.65
N TYR A 46 -3.43 2.94 -8.48
CA TYR A 46 -3.09 1.58 -8.90
C TYR A 46 -3.93 0.53 -8.18
N VAL A 47 -4.11 0.66 -6.86
CA VAL A 47 -4.97 -0.24 -6.08
C VAL A 47 -6.41 -0.15 -6.59
N GLN A 48 -6.94 1.06 -6.81
CA GLN A 48 -8.27 1.24 -7.41
C GLN A 48 -8.38 0.62 -8.81
N CYS A 49 -7.33 0.74 -9.61
CA CYS A 49 -7.26 0.13 -10.94
C CYS A 49 -7.37 -1.39 -10.88
N GLN A 50 -6.69 -2.02 -9.90
CA GLN A 50 -6.76 -3.47 -9.68
C GLN A 50 -8.14 -3.91 -9.17
N GLU A 51 -8.66 -3.22 -8.16
CA GLU A 51 -9.94 -3.54 -7.50
C GLU A 51 -11.13 -3.39 -8.46
N ASP A 52 -11.20 -2.28 -9.21
CA ASP A 52 -12.30 -1.98 -10.11
C ASP A 52 -12.05 -2.49 -11.55
N HIS A 53 -10.98 -3.28 -11.74
CA HIS A 53 -10.59 -3.89 -13.02
C HIS A 53 -10.69 -2.92 -14.21
N TRP A 54 -9.98 -1.80 -14.08
CA TRP A 54 -9.96 -0.72 -15.08
C TRP A 54 -9.54 -1.24 -16.46
N MET A 55 -9.78 -0.43 -17.48
CA MET A 55 -9.27 -0.74 -18.82
C MET A 55 -7.76 -0.50 -18.87
N GLY A 56 -7.02 -1.37 -19.55
CA GLY A 56 -5.57 -1.28 -19.67
C GLY A 56 -4.81 -2.13 -18.64
N SER A 57 -3.48 -2.08 -18.71
CA SER A 57 -2.60 -2.75 -17.74
C SER A 57 -2.30 -1.79 -16.61
N CYS A 58 -2.90 -2.01 -15.43
CA CYS A 58 -2.69 -1.16 -14.25
C CYS A 58 -1.21 -0.99 -13.90
N TYR A 59 -0.41 -2.04 -14.09
CA TYR A 59 1.03 -2.00 -13.86
C TYR A 59 1.75 -1.05 -14.82
N ASP A 60 1.36 -1.03 -16.10
CA ASP A 60 1.94 -0.14 -17.12
C ASP A 60 1.64 1.33 -16.80
N CYS A 61 0.41 1.61 -16.37
CA CYS A 61 -0.01 2.94 -15.96
C CYS A 61 0.66 3.41 -14.66
N PHE A 62 0.88 2.50 -13.71
CA PHE A 62 1.66 2.79 -12.52
C PHE A 62 3.11 3.17 -12.88
N ARG A 63 3.77 2.42 -13.77
CA ARG A 63 5.11 2.75 -14.27
C ARG A 63 5.17 4.10 -14.95
N TYR A 64 4.12 4.47 -15.70
CA TYR A 64 4.01 5.80 -16.31
C TYR A 64 3.88 6.90 -15.25
N CYS A 65 3.02 6.67 -14.25
CA CYS A 65 2.83 7.59 -13.13
C CYS A 65 4.12 7.80 -12.32
N GLU A 66 4.94 6.75 -12.16
CA GLU A 66 6.29 6.87 -11.59
C GLU A 66 7.24 7.69 -12.45
N GLY A 67 7.23 7.51 -13.78
CA GLY A 67 8.05 8.30 -14.70
C GLY A 67 7.69 9.78 -14.72
N GLN A 68 6.40 10.09 -14.64
CA GLN A 68 5.87 11.46 -14.62
C GLN A 68 5.79 12.06 -13.21
N ARG A 69 6.17 11.30 -12.18
CA ARG A 69 6.16 11.71 -10.77
C ARG A 69 4.79 12.26 -10.33
N GLY A 70 3.71 11.52 -10.61
CA GLY A 70 2.36 11.83 -10.13
C GLY A 70 1.28 11.98 -11.19
N GLU A 71 1.63 11.94 -12.48
CA GLU A 71 0.64 12.02 -13.55
C GLU A 71 0.14 10.63 -13.95
N TRP A 72 -1.05 10.28 -13.48
CA TRP A 72 -1.70 9.03 -13.87
C TRP A 72 -2.29 9.13 -15.28
N PRO A 73 -2.01 8.18 -16.19
CA PRO A 73 -2.52 8.21 -17.56
C PRO A 73 -3.99 7.77 -17.62
N ASP A 74 -4.92 8.66 -17.25
CA ASP A 74 -6.38 8.41 -17.27
C ASP A 74 -6.90 8.04 -18.67
N ASP A 75 -6.24 8.54 -19.72
CA ASP A 75 -6.60 8.21 -21.09
C ASP A 75 -6.44 6.70 -21.38
N ARG A 76 -5.50 6.02 -20.71
CA ARG A 76 -5.21 4.59 -20.90
C ARG A 76 -5.80 3.73 -19.80
N CYS A 77 -5.64 4.17 -18.56
CA CYS A 77 -6.13 3.47 -17.38
C CYS A 77 -7.23 4.28 -16.71
N ARG A 78 -8.45 3.92 -17.07
CA ARG A 78 -9.69 4.50 -16.55
C ARG A 78 -10.66 3.42 -16.10
N PRO A 79 -11.52 3.73 -15.12
CA PRO A 79 -12.58 2.82 -14.70
C PRO A 79 -13.42 2.39 -15.90
N LYS A 80 -13.70 1.08 -15.98
CA LYS A 80 -14.69 0.58 -16.93
C LYS A 80 -16.01 1.22 -16.53
N ARG A 81 -16.53 2.13 -17.37
CA ARG A 81 -17.87 2.69 -17.15
C ARG A 81 -18.84 1.54 -16.93
N LYS A 82 -19.32 1.36 -15.70
CA LYS A 82 -20.37 0.40 -15.41
C LYS A 82 -21.56 0.81 -16.26
N LYS A 83 -21.87 0.01 -17.29
CA LYS A 83 -23.15 0.13 -17.99
C LYS A 83 -24.21 -0.15 -16.92
N ARG A 84 -24.94 0.91 -16.56
CA ARG A 84 -26.06 0.89 -15.62
C ARG A 84 -27.21 0.07 -16.20
#